data_AF-A0AAR5PBN5-F1
#
_entry.id   AF-A0AAR5PBN5-F1
#
_cell.length_a   1.000
_cell.length_b   1.000
_cell.length_c   1.000
_cell.angle_alpha   90.00
_cell.angle_beta   90.00
_cell.angle_gamma   90.00
#
_symmetry.space_group_name_H-M   'P 1'
#
loop_
_entity.id
_entity.type
_entity.pdbx_description
1 polymer ?
#
loop_
_entity_poly.entity_id
_entity_poly.type
_entity_poly.pdbx_seq_one_letter_code
_entity_poly.pdbx_strand_id
1 'polypeptide(L)'
;MSGTGKFRSKGPKPKGITGDHTPEQCNHKLNGEFIHFKPAKATDGKEKVTAIETMGTRELIVPNRQPIDRPGIFALSEFKRLKQQAHVVTREDRMKMLEEAERQKNKLVMESTQRKEALLKTQKPTKNQPGSKLETVESEAAKKNLYLLKRSQELMIEQDERVKEANGIILATKCRAIRNAQIAEKQSIEQQKKEEEFRLNEMMEQQRQMKIKREEAKREEDERKKQRYVKEVMQQIKENELDRLLEAERIEEESRMLNKALIELQKDEEARLKAKREMQEKMREEFKKANTEAERYRNLKSEEQRIADLRVQEFMRQKAEREEALEKEKVLMKEAKEKEIARLRAMQEKNQDLQAALDEMNAMRSQEEKEREWREQEKQAALKKQKMVIELHEARAKQIEDIRNTQARALARDEEDFKKVAKVQHELHQKDLEKLAKKKDEIAQHRKELLRQINEKERERINWQQERFEDGKAQRMEFVLKDKSVEDYLKQKIEKLKEHNVPDNYIKDIERQLKLAAK
;
A
#
# COMPACT_ATOMS: atom_id res chain seq x y z
N MET A 1 26.96 35.53 -18.55
CA MET A 1 27.66 36.32 -17.50
C MET A 1 29.15 36.40 -17.82
N SER A 2 29.63 37.47 -18.46
CA SER A 2 31.05 37.61 -18.85
C SER A 2 31.49 39.05 -18.64
N GLY A 3 31.97 39.35 -17.42
CA GLY A 3 32.37 40.71 -17.04
C GLY A 3 33.69 41.13 -17.68
N THR A 4 33.69 42.22 -18.45
CA THR A 4 34.89 42.80 -19.05
C THR A 4 35.73 43.52 -17.98
N GLY A 5 36.69 42.80 -17.39
CA GLY A 5 37.60 43.34 -16.37
C GLY A 5 38.48 44.47 -16.92
N LYS A 6 38.21 45.71 -16.50
CA LYS A 6 39.01 46.90 -16.87
C LYS A 6 40.34 46.91 -16.10
N PHE A 7 41.39 46.35 -16.69
CA PHE A 7 42.76 46.44 -16.15
C PHE A 7 43.18 47.91 -15.97
N ARG A 8 43.33 48.35 -14.71
CA ARG A 8 43.88 49.67 -14.35
C ARG A 8 45.32 49.53 -13.86
N SER A 9 46.25 49.30 -14.79
CA SER A 9 47.69 49.29 -14.49
C SER A 9 48.25 50.72 -14.25
N LYS A 10 47.84 51.36 -13.14
CA LYS A 10 48.55 52.53 -12.60
C LYS A 10 49.86 52.06 -11.93
N GLY A 11 50.83 51.65 -12.73
CA GLY A 11 52.22 51.56 -12.26
C GLY A 11 52.70 52.95 -11.82
N PRO A 12 53.52 53.07 -10.76
CA PRO A 12 54.11 54.35 -10.42
C PRO A 12 54.99 54.81 -11.59
N LYS A 13 54.87 56.08 -11.99
CA LYS A 13 55.88 56.68 -12.87
C LYS A 13 57.23 56.57 -12.15
N PRO A 14 58.32 56.10 -12.79
CA PRO A 14 59.64 56.23 -12.20
C PRO A 14 59.89 57.71 -11.92
N LYS A 15 60.40 58.03 -10.72
CA LYS A 15 60.99 59.34 -10.45
C LYS A 15 62.32 59.41 -11.20
N GLY A 16 62.24 59.57 -12.52
CA GLY A 16 63.41 59.89 -13.33
C GLY A 16 64.01 61.19 -12.80
N ILE A 17 65.28 61.13 -12.41
CA ILE A 17 66.08 62.33 -12.14
C ILE A 17 66.09 63.11 -13.45
N THR A 18 65.34 64.21 -13.52
CA THR A 18 65.51 65.14 -14.64
C THR A 18 66.89 65.75 -14.50
N GLY A 19 67.63 65.84 -15.61
CA GLY A 19 69.00 66.36 -15.62
C GLY A 19 69.08 67.88 -15.46
N ASP A 20 68.25 68.44 -14.58
CA ASP A 20 68.08 69.87 -14.34
C ASP A 20 69.10 70.36 -13.32
N HIS A 21 70.31 70.60 -13.81
CA HIS A 21 71.44 71.13 -13.05
C HIS A 21 71.85 72.50 -13.62
N THR A 22 72.33 73.42 -12.77
CA THR A 22 72.69 74.78 -13.20
C THR A 22 74.00 74.79 -14.00
N PRO A 23 74.31 75.84 -14.79
CA PRO A 23 75.60 75.96 -15.47
C PRO A 23 76.81 75.90 -14.52
N GLU A 24 76.62 76.28 -13.25
CA GLU A 24 77.62 76.18 -12.17
C GLU A 24 77.97 74.72 -11.84
N GLN A 25 77.07 73.77 -12.14
CA GLN A 25 77.19 72.35 -11.84
C GLN A 25 77.71 71.53 -13.03
N CYS A 26 77.76 72.11 -14.25
CA CYS A 26 78.36 71.47 -15.42
C CYS A 26 78.82 72.50 -16.47
N ASN A 27 80.13 72.57 -16.67
CA ASN A 27 80.77 73.49 -17.63
C ASN A 27 80.93 72.93 -19.05
N HIS A 28 80.29 71.81 -19.41
CA HIS A 28 80.43 71.24 -20.75
C HIS A 28 79.74 72.12 -21.82
N LYS A 29 80.53 72.48 -22.84
CA LYS A 29 80.11 73.27 -23.99
C LYS A 29 80.29 72.50 -25.29
N LEU A 30 79.45 72.78 -26.27
CA LEU A 30 79.52 72.24 -27.63
C LEU A 30 79.22 73.41 -28.58
N ASN A 31 80.10 73.64 -29.55
CA ASN A 31 80.06 74.81 -30.46
C ASN A 31 79.94 76.17 -29.73
N GLY A 32 80.54 76.29 -28.53
CA GLY A 32 80.56 77.51 -27.71
C GLY A 32 79.42 77.65 -26.71
N GLU A 33 78.28 76.99 -26.94
CA GLU A 33 77.11 77.01 -26.06
C GLU A 33 77.18 75.93 -24.98
N PHE A 34 76.60 76.17 -23.79
CA PHE A 34 76.46 75.14 -22.76
C PHE A 34 75.41 74.10 -23.17
N ILE A 35 75.75 72.81 -23.07
CA ILE A 35 74.88 71.71 -23.52
C ILE A 35 73.53 71.70 -22.76
N HIS A 36 73.57 72.11 -21.50
CA HIS A 36 72.42 72.13 -20.58
C HIS A 36 71.67 73.48 -20.54
N PHE A 37 72.00 74.42 -21.45
CA PHE A 37 71.29 75.69 -21.54
C PHE A 37 69.82 75.49 -21.94
N LYS A 38 68.92 75.66 -20.97
CA LYS A 38 67.50 75.88 -21.19
C LYS A 38 67.24 77.39 -21.32
N PRO A 39 66.67 77.89 -22.43
CA PRO A 39 66.21 79.27 -22.49
C PRO A 39 65.08 79.51 -21.48
N ALA A 40 65.02 80.71 -20.92
CA ALA A 40 64.03 81.06 -19.89
C ALA A 40 62.58 81.05 -20.42
N LYS A 41 62.40 81.29 -21.73
CA LYS A 41 61.13 81.14 -22.45
C LYS A 41 61.34 80.28 -23.68
N ALA A 42 60.31 79.50 -24.06
CA ALA A 42 60.35 78.64 -25.24
C ALA A 42 60.49 79.40 -26.59
N THR A 43 60.44 80.73 -26.55
CA THR A 43 60.62 81.68 -27.67
C THR A 43 62.05 82.19 -27.85
N ASP A 44 62.92 82.08 -26.85
CA ASP A 44 64.23 82.77 -26.91
C ASP A 44 65.13 82.09 -27.95
N GLY A 45 65.90 82.90 -28.70
CA GLY A 45 66.79 82.40 -29.76
C GLY A 45 66.10 81.87 -31.02
N LYS A 46 64.79 82.12 -31.21
CA LYS A 46 64.03 81.69 -32.40
C LYS A 46 63.48 82.89 -33.15
N GLU A 47 63.50 82.82 -34.47
CA GLU A 47 62.85 83.83 -35.32
C GLU A 47 61.34 83.85 -35.09
N LYS A 48 60.82 85.07 -34.94
CA LYS A 48 59.40 85.37 -34.79
C LYS A 48 58.93 86.20 -35.97
N VAL A 49 57.71 85.95 -36.42
CA VAL A 49 56.99 86.82 -37.36
C VAL A 49 55.72 87.31 -36.67
N THR A 50 55.49 88.62 -36.65
CA THR A 50 54.25 89.24 -36.18
C THR A 50 53.20 89.19 -37.28
N ALA A 51 52.21 88.31 -37.13
CA ALA A 51 51.01 88.33 -37.95
C ALA A 51 50.06 89.41 -37.41
N ILE A 52 49.64 90.33 -38.28
CA ILE A 52 48.61 91.35 -37.98
C ILE A 52 47.28 90.82 -38.52
N GLU A 53 46.44 90.28 -37.63
CA GLU A 53 45.09 89.84 -37.95
C GLU A 53 44.05 90.88 -37.48
N THR A 54 42.83 90.86 -38.03
CA THR A 54 41.79 91.86 -37.76
C THR A 54 41.29 91.92 -36.31
N MET A 55 41.67 90.96 -35.46
CA MET A 55 41.38 90.95 -34.02
C MET A 55 42.64 90.98 -33.15
N GLY A 56 43.75 91.49 -33.68
CA GLY A 56 44.99 91.77 -32.93
C GLY A 56 46.23 91.06 -33.45
N THR A 57 47.39 91.55 -33.05
CA THR A 57 48.70 91.00 -33.43
C THR A 57 49.05 89.72 -32.67
N ARG A 58 49.61 88.74 -33.38
CA ARG A 58 50.15 87.49 -32.81
C ARG A 58 51.59 87.28 -33.25
N GLU A 59 52.46 86.89 -32.32
CA GLU A 59 53.80 86.40 -32.63
C GLU A 59 53.74 84.90 -32.97
N LEU A 60 54.18 84.52 -34.17
CA LEU A 60 54.34 83.13 -34.58
C LEU A 60 55.84 82.77 -34.60
N ILE A 61 56.18 81.59 -34.06
CA ILE A 61 57.55 81.05 -34.05
C ILE A 61 57.78 80.28 -35.35
N VAL A 62 58.83 80.60 -36.10
CA VAL A 62 59.18 79.88 -37.33
C VAL A 62 59.83 78.52 -36.98
N PRO A 63 59.35 77.38 -37.52
CA PRO A 63 60.00 76.09 -37.32
C PRO A 63 61.32 76.01 -38.09
N ASN A 64 62.45 76.00 -37.37
CA ASN A 64 63.76 75.77 -38.00
C ASN A 64 63.81 74.36 -38.62
N ARG A 65 64.25 74.27 -39.88
CA ARG A 65 64.36 73.02 -40.66
C ARG A 65 65.77 72.43 -40.67
N GLN A 66 66.75 73.08 -40.04
CA GLN A 66 68.09 72.53 -39.87
C GLN A 66 68.06 71.27 -38.98
N PRO A 67 68.94 70.28 -39.21
CA PRO A 67 69.07 69.13 -38.33
C PRO A 67 69.41 69.54 -36.90
N ILE A 68 68.85 68.84 -35.91
CA ILE A 68 69.19 69.06 -34.50
C ILE A 68 70.56 68.43 -34.22
N ASP A 69 71.62 69.23 -34.37
CA ASP A 69 73.03 68.81 -34.25
C ASP A 69 73.48 68.50 -32.80
N ARG A 70 72.52 68.37 -31.87
CA ARG A 70 72.75 68.04 -30.45
C ARG A 70 72.35 66.58 -30.18
N PRO A 71 73.30 65.67 -29.89
CA PRO A 71 72.99 64.25 -29.70
C PRO A 71 72.21 63.99 -28.40
N GLY A 72 71.13 63.22 -28.49
CA GLY A 72 70.33 62.79 -27.33
C GLY A 72 70.95 61.60 -26.60
N ILE A 73 71.33 61.78 -25.34
CA ILE A 73 71.86 60.71 -24.49
C ILE A 73 70.70 59.94 -23.87
N PHE A 74 70.57 58.65 -24.21
CA PHE A 74 69.53 57.75 -23.71
C PHE A 74 70.09 56.62 -22.85
N ALA A 75 69.34 56.21 -21.82
CA ALA A 75 69.68 55.03 -21.03
C ALA A 75 69.59 53.74 -21.88
N LEU A 76 70.54 52.82 -21.70
CA LEU A 76 70.65 51.58 -22.50
C LEU A 76 69.41 50.68 -22.38
N SER A 77 68.70 50.75 -21.26
CA SER A 77 67.39 50.10 -21.04
C SER A 77 66.27 50.73 -21.88
N GLU A 78 66.20 52.06 -21.96
CA GLU A 78 65.24 52.77 -22.80
C GLU A 78 65.56 52.58 -24.29
N PHE A 79 66.83 52.58 -24.68
CA PHE A 79 67.23 52.26 -26.05
C PHE A 79 66.80 50.84 -26.44
N LYS A 80 66.99 49.84 -25.57
CA LYS A 80 66.49 48.47 -25.81
C LYS A 80 64.96 48.41 -25.88
N ARG A 81 64.24 49.12 -25.00
CA ARG A 81 62.76 49.23 -25.05
C ARG A 81 62.29 49.85 -26.37
N LEU A 82 62.88 50.97 -26.77
CA LEU A 82 62.55 51.66 -28.02
C LEU A 82 62.88 50.80 -29.25
N LYS A 83 64.02 50.09 -29.25
CA LYS A 83 64.38 49.14 -30.32
C LYS A 83 63.42 47.96 -30.42
N GLN A 84 62.88 47.47 -29.29
CA GLN A 84 61.82 46.45 -29.28
C GLN A 84 60.46 47.00 -29.72
N GLN A 85 60.12 48.24 -29.34
CA GLN A 85 58.87 48.90 -29.73
C GLN A 85 58.86 49.35 -31.21
N ALA A 86 60.03 49.66 -31.78
CA ALA A 86 60.21 49.96 -33.20
C ALA A 86 60.30 48.71 -34.09
N HIS A 87 60.42 47.51 -33.51
CA HIS A 87 60.39 46.27 -34.27
C HIS A 87 58.95 45.93 -34.68
N VAL A 88 58.66 46.10 -35.98
CA VAL A 88 57.33 45.83 -36.55
C VAL A 88 57.08 44.32 -36.60
N VAL A 89 56.49 43.79 -35.54
CA VAL A 89 56.15 42.36 -35.39
C VAL A 89 55.32 41.87 -36.58
N THR A 90 55.88 40.98 -37.40
CA THR A 90 55.24 40.52 -38.64
C THR A 90 54.08 39.55 -38.33
N ARG A 91 53.32 39.20 -39.38
CA ARG A 91 52.27 38.18 -39.25
C ARG A 91 52.83 36.82 -38.84
N GLU A 92 54.03 36.47 -39.30
CA GLU A 92 54.69 35.20 -38.95
C GLU A 92 55.16 35.16 -37.50
N ASP A 93 55.71 36.26 -37.00
CA ASP A 93 56.21 36.34 -35.62
C ASP A 93 55.06 36.23 -34.61
N ARG A 94 53.88 36.79 -34.95
CA ARG A 94 52.65 36.57 -34.17
C ARG A 94 52.22 35.10 -34.17
N MET A 95 52.34 34.39 -35.29
CA MET A 95 52.04 32.95 -35.34
C MET A 95 53.02 32.14 -34.49
N LYS A 96 54.32 32.42 -34.58
CA LYS A 96 55.37 31.77 -33.76
C LYS A 96 55.14 32.00 -32.26
N MET A 97 54.83 33.24 -31.84
CA MET A 97 54.50 33.56 -30.44
C MET A 97 53.23 32.84 -29.95
N LEU A 98 52.20 32.70 -30.79
CA LEU A 98 50.99 31.93 -30.46
C LEU A 98 51.31 30.43 -30.32
N GLU A 99 52.10 29.86 -31.23
CA GLU A 99 52.49 28.46 -31.20
C GLU A 99 53.37 28.13 -29.99
N GLU A 100 54.32 29.00 -29.63
CA GLU A 100 55.13 28.85 -28.41
C GLU A 100 54.28 28.93 -27.14
N ALA A 101 53.34 29.87 -27.06
CA ALA A 101 52.40 29.97 -25.94
C ALA A 101 51.50 28.74 -25.82
N GLU A 102 51.03 28.18 -26.95
CA GLU A 102 50.23 26.96 -26.98
C GLU A 102 51.06 25.72 -26.58
N ARG A 103 52.30 25.60 -27.09
CA ARG A 103 53.27 24.56 -26.68
C ARG A 103 53.55 24.61 -25.17
N GLN A 104 53.70 25.80 -24.58
CA GLN A 104 53.90 25.96 -23.13
C GLN A 104 52.63 25.58 -22.34
N LYS A 105 51.45 26.06 -22.76
CA LYS A 105 50.15 25.71 -22.17
C LYS A 105 49.92 24.20 -22.17
N ASN A 106 50.21 23.53 -23.29
CA ASN A 106 50.00 22.09 -23.44
C ASN A 106 50.95 21.26 -22.55
N LYS A 107 52.20 21.70 -22.33
CA LYS A 107 53.09 21.07 -21.33
C LYS A 107 52.52 21.17 -19.92
N LEU A 108 52.08 22.36 -19.50
CA LEU A 108 51.49 22.59 -18.17
C LEU A 108 50.20 21.77 -17.96
N VAL A 109 49.39 21.59 -19.01
CA VAL A 109 48.21 20.72 -18.97
C VAL A 109 48.61 19.26 -18.80
N MET A 110 49.61 18.75 -19.55
CA MET A 110 50.09 17.36 -19.42
C MET A 110 50.67 17.06 -18.02
N GLU A 111 51.46 17.97 -17.46
CA GLU A 111 51.96 17.83 -16.08
C GLU A 111 50.82 17.83 -15.05
N SER A 112 49.79 18.65 -15.26
CA SER A 112 48.59 18.68 -14.42
C SER A 112 47.78 17.39 -14.49
N THR A 113 47.57 16.83 -15.70
CA THR A 113 46.86 15.56 -15.88
C THR A 113 47.65 14.38 -15.32
N GLN A 114 48.96 14.32 -15.53
CA GLN A 114 49.82 13.28 -14.95
C GLN A 114 49.79 13.31 -13.41
N ARG A 115 49.84 14.51 -12.80
CA ARG A 115 49.72 14.67 -11.35
C ARG A 115 48.35 14.24 -10.81
N LYS A 116 47.26 14.55 -11.55
CA LYS A 116 45.91 14.08 -11.22
C LYS A 116 45.78 12.56 -11.34
N GLU A 117 46.37 11.95 -12.36
CA GLU A 117 46.39 10.49 -12.51
C GLU A 117 47.21 9.79 -11.43
N ALA A 118 48.34 10.36 -11.02
CA ALA A 118 49.15 9.83 -9.92
C ALA A 118 48.35 9.87 -8.61
N LEU A 119 47.70 11.00 -8.30
CA LEU A 119 46.78 11.11 -7.16
C LEU A 119 45.59 10.15 -7.27
N LEU A 120 44.99 9.96 -8.44
CA LEU A 120 43.91 9.00 -8.63
C LEU A 120 44.38 7.54 -8.47
N LYS A 121 45.64 7.24 -8.80
CA LYS A 121 46.26 5.92 -8.58
C LYS A 121 46.57 5.66 -7.10
N THR A 122 46.87 6.67 -6.29
CA THR A 122 47.06 6.53 -4.83
C THR A 122 45.78 6.68 -4.00
N GLN A 123 44.76 7.39 -4.50
CA GLN A 123 43.44 7.50 -3.88
C GLN A 123 42.50 6.33 -4.23
N LYS A 124 42.75 5.58 -5.31
CA LYS A 124 42.13 4.27 -5.49
C LYS A 124 42.50 3.41 -4.29
N PRO A 125 41.53 2.89 -3.52
CA PRO A 125 41.85 2.09 -2.34
C PRO A 125 42.65 0.86 -2.78
N THR A 126 43.88 0.76 -2.28
CA THR A 126 44.64 -0.50 -2.30
C THR A 126 43.75 -1.55 -1.67
N LYS A 127 43.29 -2.54 -2.46
CA LYS A 127 42.37 -3.58 -2.00
C LYS A 127 42.88 -4.13 -0.67
N ASN A 128 42.03 -4.09 0.36
CA ASN A 128 42.38 -4.50 1.72
C ASN A 128 43.10 -5.84 1.68
N GLN A 129 44.27 -5.93 2.33
CA GLN A 129 45.05 -7.18 2.30
C GLN A 129 44.23 -8.30 2.96
N PRO A 130 44.12 -9.48 2.32
CA PRO A 130 43.31 -10.57 2.84
C PRO A 130 43.84 -11.03 4.20
N GLY A 131 42.96 -11.04 5.21
CA GLY A 131 43.28 -11.31 6.61
C GLY A 131 43.48 -10.05 7.48
N SER A 132 43.20 -8.84 6.98
CA SER A 132 43.31 -7.62 7.79
C SER A 132 42.22 -7.51 8.86
N LYS A 133 42.52 -6.86 10.00
CA LYS A 133 41.52 -6.59 11.06
C LYS A 133 40.37 -5.69 10.60
N LEU A 134 40.59 -4.87 9.56
CA LEU A 134 39.53 -4.08 8.92
C LEU A 134 38.59 -5.00 8.15
N GLU A 135 39.12 -5.90 7.31
CA GLU A 135 38.32 -6.86 6.56
C GLU A 135 37.49 -7.79 7.48
N THR A 136 37.99 -8.20 8.65
CA THR A 136 37.18 -9.00 9.58
C THR A 136 35.98 -8.22 10.14
N VAL A 137 36.17 -6.94 10.49
CA VAL A 137 35.10 -6.05 10.95
C VAL A 137 34.14 -5.68 9.83
N GLU A 138 34.64 -5.41 8.62
CA GLU A 138 33.86 -5.19 7.39
C GLU A 138 33.03 -6.43 7.03
N SER A 139 33.62 -7.64 7.13
CA SER A 139 32.94 -8.92 6.90
C SER A 139 31.85 -9.18 7.94
N GLU A 140 32.10 -8.89 9.22
CA GLU A 140 31.06 -8.94 10.25
C GLU A 140 29.95 -7.92 10.01
N ALA A 141 30.29 -6.68 9.66
CA ALA A 141 29.31 -5.65 9.35
C ALA A 141 28.47 -6.05 8.12
N ALA A 142 29.10 -6.61 7.08
CA ALA A 142 28.42 -7.15 5.90
C ALA A 142 27.49 -8.32 6.26
N LYS A 143 27.92 -9.27 7.11
CA LYS A 143 27.08 -10.37 7.61
C LYS A 143 25.89 -9.85 8.44
N LYS A 144 26.12 -8.89 9.33
CA LYS A 144 25.08 -8.23 10.14
C LYS A 144 24.07 -7.48 9.25
N ASN A 145 24.54 -6.73 8.26
CA ASN A 145 23.70 -6.04 7.28
C ASN A 145 22.92 -7.01 6.39
N LEU A 146 23.54 -8.09 5.91
CA LEU A 146 22.88 -9.15 5.14
C LEU A 146 21.79 -9.87 5.94
N TYR A 147 22.06 -10.15 7.22
CA TYR A 147 21.06 -10.70 8.14
C TYR A 147 19.90 -9.73 8.37
N LEU A 148 20.17 -8.42 8.56
CA LEU A 148 19.13 -7.40 8.69
C LEU A 148 18.28 -7.27 7.41
N LEU A 149 18.90 -7.30 6.23
CA LEU A 149 18.20 -7.29 4.94
C LEU A 149 17.34 -8.54 4.76
N LYS A 150 17.88 -9.74 5.02
CA LYS A 150 17.13 -11.00 4.93
C LYS A 150 15.97 -11.04 5.93
N ARG A 151 16.18 -10.62 7.18
CA ARG A 151 15.13 -10.52 8.20
C ARG A 151 14.05 -9.49 7.82
N SER A 152 14.43 -8.38 7.19
CA SER A 152 13.48 -7.40 6.67
C SER A 152 12.61 -8.00 5.55
N GLN A 153 13.23 -8.72 4.61
CA GLN A 153 12.51 -9.46 3.55
C GLN A 153 11.59 -10.53 4.12
N GLU A 154 12.06 -11.33 5.09
CA GLU A 154 11.23 -12.32 5.79
C GLU A 154 10.03 -11.67 6.50
N LEU A 155 10.23 -10.53 7.18
CA LEU A 155 9.14 -9.77 7.80
C LEU A 155 8.16 -9.20 6.78
N MET A 156 8.61 -8.72 5.62
CA MET A 156 7.73 -8.28 4.53
C MET A 156 6.90 -9.44 3.97
N ILE A 157 7.49 -10.63 3.84
CA ILE A 157 6.78 -11.85 3.41
C ILE A 157 5.78 -12.31 4.49
N GLU A 158 6.13 -12.21 5.78
CA GLU A 158 5.19 -12.47 6.89
C GLU A 158 4.04 -11.45 7.00
N GLN A 159 4.10 -10.32 6.28
CA GLN A 159 2.95 -9.41 6.15
C GLN A 159 1.96 -9.81 5.04
N ASP A 160 2.31 -10.73 4.13
CA ASP A 160 1.36 -11.28 3.14
C ASP A 160 0.22 -12.03 3.83
N GLU A 161 -1.00 -11.82 3.37
CA GLU A 161 -2.23 -12.39 3.96
C GLU A 161 -2.22 -13.92 3.94
N ARG A 162 -1.68 -14.54 2.89
CA ARG A 162 -1.54 -16.01 2.76
C ARG A 162 -0.59 -16.58 3.80
N VAL A 163 0.46 -15.82 4.14
CA VAL A 163 1.43 -16.23 5.18
C VAL A 163 0.82 -16.06 6.58
N LYS A 164 -0.03 -15.05 6.78
CA LYS A 164 -0.81 -14.89 8.02
C LYS A 164 -1.84 -16.00 8.21
N GLU A 165 -2.59 -16.36 7.16
CA GLU A 165 -3.51 -17.51 7.16
C GLU A 165 -2.77 -18.81 7.48
N ALA A 166 -1.61 -19.04 6.85
CA ALA A 166 -0.75 -20.19 7.14
C ALA A 166 -0.23 -20.21 8.58
N ASN A 167 0.20 -19.07 9.12
CA ASN A 167 0.59 -18.97 10.53
C ASN A 167 -0.58 -19.36 11.46
N GLY A 168 -1.81 -18.96 11.13
CA GLY A 168 -3.03 -19.35 11.85
C GLY A 168 -3.32 -20.85 11.79
N ILE A 169 -3.26 -21.44 10.59
CA ILE A 169 -3.44 -22.89 10.35
C ILE A 169 -2.38 -23.71 11.11
N ILE A 170 -1.11 -23.29 11.06
CA ILE A 170 -0.01 -23.92 11.78
C ILE A 170 -0.23 -23.83 13.31
N LEU A 171 -0.68 -22.69 13.82
CA LEU A 171 -0.98 -22.51 15.25
C LEU A 171 -2.14 -23.39 15.70
N ALA A 172 -3.27 -23.37 14.98
CA ALA A 172 -4.43 -24.21 15.27
C ALA A 172 -4.08 -25.71 15.26
N THR A 173 -3.23 -26.12 14.31
CA THR A 173 -2.74 -27.50 14.22
C THR A 173 -1.81 -27.87 15.37
N LYS A 174 -0.92 -26.97 15.81
CA LYS A 174 -0.12 -27.17 17.04
C LYS A 174 -1.00 -27.34 18.28
N CYS A 175 -2.03 -26.50 18.44
CA CYS A 175 -3.00 -26.64 19.53
C CYS A 175 -3.76 -27.99 19.47
N ARG A 176 -4.14 -28.45 18.27
CA ARG A 176 -4.76 -29.77 18.08
C ARG A 176 -3.82 -30.92 18.44
N ALA A 177 -2.55 -30.85 18.05
CA ALA A 177 -1.55 -31.86 18.39
C ALA A 177 -1.33 -31.96 19.92
N ILE A 178 -1.17 -30.82 20.60
CA ILE A 178 -1.05 -30.76 22.07
C ILE A 178 -2.31 -31.33 22.74
N ARG A 179 -3.50 -30.93 22.30
CA ARG A 179 -4.77 -31.43 22.84
C ARG A 179 -4.91 -32.94 22.67
N ASN A 180 -4.51 -33.49 21.53
CA ASN A 180 -4.56 -34.93 21.29
C ASN A 180 -3.57 -35.70 22.17
N ALA A 181 -2.37 -35.15 22.40
CA ALA A 181 -1.41 -35.73 23.36
C ALA A 181 -1.97 -35.73 24.79
N GLN A 182 -2.57 -34.62 25.24
CA GLN A 182 -3.23 -34.52 26.56
C GLN A 182 -4.42 -35.47 26.72
N ILE A 183 -5.15 -35.77 25.64
CA ILE A 183 -6.24 -36.77 25.65
C ILE A 183 -5.67 -38.19 25.84
N ALA A 184 -4.60 -38.54 25.12
CA ALA A 184 -3.94 -39.84 25.26
C ALA A 184 -3.28 -40.00 26.64
N GLU A 185 -2.63 -38.96 27.15
CA GLU A 185 -2.10 -38.89 28.51
C GLU A 185 -3.20 -39.11 29.56
N LYS A 186 -4.34 -38.39 29.44
CA LYS A 186 -5.48 -38.57 30.33
C LYS A 186 -6.05 -40.00 30.28
N GLN A 187 -6.13 -40.60 29.09
CA GLN A 187 -6.60 -41.99 28.92
C GLN A 187 -5.65 -43.00 29.60
N SER A 188 -4.34 -42.81 29.48
CA SER A 188 -3.33 -43.62 30.19
C SER A 188 -3.45 -43.48 31.71
N ILE A 189 -3.60 -42.26 32.23
CA ILE A 189 -3.84 -41.99 33.65
C ILE A 189 -5.17 -42.61 34.13
N GLU A 190 -6.21 -42.64 33.29
CA GLU A 190 -7.49 -43.27 33.63
C GLU A 190 -7.40 -44.80 33.67
N GLN A 191 -6.60 -45.41 32.79
CA GLN A 191 -6.29 -46.85 32.82
C GLN A 191 -5.52 -47.22 34.09
N GLN A 192 -4.42 -46.52 34.39
CA GLN A 192 -3.62 -46.73 35.60
C GLN A 192 -4.45 -46.58 36.89
N LYS A 193 -5.37 -45.61 36.92
CA LYS A 193 -6.31 -45.46 38.05
C LYS A 193 -7.26 -46.64 38.19
N LYS A 194 -7.81 -47.15 37.09
CA LYS A 194 -8.70 -48.34 37.11
C LYS A 194 -7.96 -49.60 37.55
N GLU A 195 -6.69 -49.74 37.21
CA GLU A 195 -5.83 -50.85 37.66
C GLU A 195 -5.56 -50.78 39.17
N GLU A 196 -5.21 -49.61 39.71
CA GLU A 196 -5.03 -49.41 41.17
C GLU A 196 -6.37 -49.49 41.94
N GLU A 197 -7.48 -48.98 41.39
CA GLU A 197 -8.83 -49.15 41.96
C GLU A 197 -9.23 -50.64 42.00
N PHE A 198 -8.94 -51.42 40.94
CA PHE A 198 -9.19 -52.86 40.93
C PHE A 198 -8.38 -53.58 42.03
N ARG A 199 -7.08 -53.30 42.13
CA ARG A 199 -6.18 -53.82 43.16
C ARG A 199 -6.62 -53.47 44.58
N LEU A 200 -7.09 -52.24 44.80
CA LEU A 200 -7.66 -51.81 46.09
C LEU A 200 -8.96 -52.55 46.39
N ASN A 201 -9.83 -52.75 45.40
CA ASN A 201 -11.07 -53.51 45.57
C ASN A 201 -10.82 -55.00 45.89
N GLU A 202 -9.83 -55.65 45.26
CA GLU A 202 -9.39 -57.00 45.67
C GLU A 202 -8.93 -57.02 47.12
N MET A 203 -8.08 -56.08 47.54
CA MET A 203 -7.60 -56.01 48.92
C MET A 203 -8.75 -55.80 49.92
N MET A 204 -9.71 -54.96 49.60
CA MET A 204 -10.90 -54.70 50.43
C MET A 204 -11.83 -55.90 50.50
N GLU A 205 -12.04 -56.64 49.40
CA GLU A 205 -12.83 -57.87 49.41
C GLU A 205 -12.13 -59.00 50.16
N GLN A 206 -10.80 -59.14 50.04
CA GLN A 206 -10.03 -60.06 50.88
C GLN A 206 -10.17 -59.73 52.37
N GLN A 207 -10.08 -58.45 52.76
CA GLN A 207 -10.33 -58.02 54.15
C GLN A 207 -11.77 -58.30 54.59
N ARG A 208 -12.78 -58.06 53.72
CA ARG A 208 -14.19 -58.37 53.99
C ARG A 208 -14.40 -59.86 54.21
N GLN A 209 -13.83 -60.73 53.37
CA GLN A 209 -13.90 -62.19 53.54
C GLN A 209 -13.22 -62.67 54.82
N MET A 210 -12.06 -62.10 55.17
CA MET A 210 -11.39 -62.41 56.45
C MET A 210 -12.22 -61.96 57.66
N LYS A 211 -12.92 -60.82 57.57
CA LYS A 211 -13.86 -60.37 58.61
C LYS A 211 -15.06 -61.31 58.72
N ILE A 212 -15.67 -61.71 57.60
CA ILE A 212 -16.80 -62.65 57.58
C ILE A 212 -16.39 -63.98 58.22
N LYS A 213 -15.28 -64.59 57.80
CA LYS A 213 -14.75 -65.83 58.39
C LYS A 213 -14.49 -65.70 59.90
N ARG A 214 -14.06 -64.53 60.37
CA ARG A 214 -13.85 -64.24 61.80
C ARG A 214 -15.16 -64.09 62.58
N GLU A 215 -16.20 -63.52 61.97
CA GLU A 215 -17.54 -63.50 62.55
C GLU A 215 -18.20 -64.89 62.55
N GLU A 216 -18.03 -65.68 61.49
CA GLU A 216 -18.51 -67.06 61.38
C GLU A 216 -17.86 -67.97 62.43
N ALA A 217 -16.53 -67.93 62.57
CA ALA A 217 -15.82 -68.66 63.62
C ALA A 217 -16.30 -68.29 65.03
N LYS A 218 -16.61 -67.00 65.27
CA LYS A 218 -17.20 -66.56 66.55
C LYS A 218 -18.62 -67.09 66.73
N ARG A 219 -19.46 -67.09 65.68
CA ARG A 219 -20.81 -67.66 65.73
C ARG A 219 -20.76 -69.16 66.02
N GLU A 220 -19.85 -69.91 65.40
CA GLU A 220 -19.63 -71.33 65.71
C GLU A 220 -19.18 -71.53 67.17
N GLU A 221 -18.27 -70.70 67.68
CA GLU A 221 -17.84 -70.74 69.09
C GLU A 221 -19.02 -70.47 70.05
N ASP A 222 -19.85 -69.46 69.76
CA ASP A 222 -21.02 -69.10 70.56
C ASP A 222 -22.17 -70.12 70.42
N GLU A 223 -22.32 -70.78 69.28
CA GLU A 223 -23.22 -71.94 69.11
C GLU A 223 -22.72 -73.16 69.87
N ARG A 224 -21.41 -73.43 69.87
CA ARG A 224 -20.82 -74.52 70.66
C ARG A 224 -20.93 -74.26 72.16
N LYS A 225 -20.94 -73.00 72.62
CA LYS A 225 -21.30 -72.63 74.01
C LYS A 225 -22.79 -72.90 74.28
N LYS A 226 -23.70 -72.44 73.40
CA LYS A 226 -25.15 -72.73 73.52
C LYS A 226 -25.44 -74.22 73.56
N GLN A 227 -24.78 -75.04 72.73
CA GLN A 227 -24.96 -76.50 72.70
C GLN A 227 -24.48 -77.18 73.99
N ARG A 228 -23.44 -76.67 74.67
CA ARG A 228 -23.04 -77.14 76.00
C ARG A 228 -24.09 -76.78 77.05
N TYR A 229 -24.48 -75.51 77.11
CA TYR A 229 -25.50 -75.02 78.03
C TYR A 229 -26.85 -75.73 77.86
N VAL A 230 -27.30 -76.01 76.63
CA VAL A 230 -28.52 -76.79 76.38
C VAL A 230 -28.39 -78.23 76.88
N LYS A 231 -27.21 -78.86 76.75
CA LYS A 231 -26.98 -80.21 77.31
C LYS A 231 -26.98 -80.20 78.84
N GLU A 232 -26.37 -79.20 79.46
CA GLU A 232 -26.37 -78.99 80.91
C GLU A 232 -27.79 -78.77 81.44
N VAL A 233 -28.59 -77.91 80.79
CA VAL A 233 -30.01 -77.70 81.13
C VAL A 233 -30.86 -78.95 80.87
N MET A 234 -30.63 -79.70 79.79
CA MET A 234 -31.33 -80.98 79.56
C MET A 234 -30.95 -82.04 80.59
N GLN A 235 -29.74 -82.01 81.15
CA GLN A 235 -29.36 -82.87 82.26
C GLN A 235 -30.06 -82.45 83.56
N GLN A 236 -30.06 -81.15 83.88
CA GLN A 236 -30.80 -80.61 85.03
C GLN A 236 -32.31 -80.92 84.94
N ILE A 237 -32.92 -80.88 83.76
CA ILE A 237 -34.33 -81.26 83.57
C ILE A 237 -34.57 -82.74 83.94
N LYS A 238 -33.66 -83.64 83.55
CA LYS A 238 -33.75 -85.07 83.90
C LYS A 238 -33.53 -85.32 85.39
N GLU A 239 -32.59 -84.60 86.00
CA GLU A 239 -32.36 -84.65 87.45
C GLU A 239 -33.64 -84.19 88.19
N ASN A 240 -34.21 -83.04 87.83
CA ASN A 240 -35.50 -82.56 88.34
C ASN A 240 -36.71 -83.45 87.96
N GLU A 241 -36.58 -84.39 87.03
CA GLU A 241 -37.63 -85.35 86.66
C GLU A 241 -37.51 -86.64 87.49
N LEU A 242 -36.28 -87.11 87.74
CA LEU A 242 -35.97 -88.17 88.69
C LEU A 242 -36.34 -87.76 90.13
N ASP A 243 -36.02 -86.54 90.55
CA ASP A 243 -36.40 -86.03 91.88
C ASP A 243 -37.93 -85.98 92.07
N ARG A 244 -38.67 -85.67 91.00
CA ARG A 244 -40.15 -85.70 91.04
C ARG A 244 -40.72 -87.12 91.02
N LEU A 245 -40.04 -88.08 90.41
CA LEU A 245 -40.41 -89.50 90.52
C LEU A 245 -40.13 -90.04 91.93
N LEU A 246 -39.00 -89.68 92.54
CA LEU A 246 -38.64 -90.06 93.92
C LEU A 246 -39.63 -89.48 94.95
N GLU A 247 -39.99 -88.20 94.86
CA GLU A 247 -40.99 -87.62 95.76
C GLU A 247 -42.40 -88.18 95.48
N ALA A 248 -42.71 -88.61 94.25
CA ALA A 248 -43.96 -89.31 93.95
C ALA A 248 -44.00 -90.73 94.55
N GLU A 249 -42.91 -91.51 94.47
CA GLU A 249 -42.79 -92.80 95.16
C GLU A 249 -42.92 -92.63 96.68
N ARG A 250 -42.29 -91.60 97.25
CA ARG A 250 -42.41 -91.26 98.67
C ARG A 250 -43.86 -90.87 99.05
N ILE A 251 -44.54 -90.08 98.24
CA ILE A 251 -45.96 -89.76 98.45
C ILE A 251 -46.84 -91.02 98.34
N GLU A 252 -46.50 -91.98 97.48
CA GLU A 252 -47.17 -93.29 97.49
C GLU A 252 -46.91 -94.08 98.77
N GLU A 253 -45.68 -94.11 99.31
CA GLU A 253 -45.39 -94.78 100.59
C GLU A 253 -46.11 -94.11 101.78
N GLU A 254 -46.06 -92.79 101.87
CA GLU A 254 -46.81 -92.01 102.86
C GLU A 254 -48.33 -92.26 102.72
N SER A 255 -48.86 -92.32 101.48
CA SER A 255 -50.26 -92.66 101.20
C SER A 255 -50.62 -94.10 101.56
N ARG A 256 -49.73 -95.07 101.36
CA ARG A 256 -49.93 -96.48 101.77
C ARG A 256 -49.96 -96.60 103.30
N MET A 257 -49.21 -95.78 104.03
CA MET A 257 -49.26 -95.70 105.49
C MET A 257 -50.53 -95.00 105.98
N LEU A 258 -50.93 -93.89 105.34
CA LEU A 258 -52.18 -93.17 105.64
C LEU A 258 -53.43 -94.05 105.42
N ASN A 259 -53.45 -94.85 104.34
CA ASN A 259 -54.55 -95.80 104.09
C ASN A 259 -54.65 -96.89 105.15
N LYS A 260 -53.53 -97.40 105.70
CA LYS A 260 -53.56 -98.36 106.82
C LYS A 260 -54.20 -97.74 108.07
N ALA A 261 -53.78 -96.52 108.44
CA ALA A 261 -54.37 -95.79 109.56
C ALA A 261 -55.86 -95.48 109.35
N LEU A 262 -56.26 -95.16 108.11
CA LEU A 262 -57.67 -94.94 107.76
C LEU A 262 -58.52 -96.21 107.90
N ILE A 263 -57.98 -97.39 107.55
CA ILE A 263 -58.67 -98.68 107.72
C ILE A 263 -58.85 -99.04 109.20
N GLU A 264 -57.92 -98.63 110.08
CA GLU A 264 -58.08 -98.77 111.52
C GLU A 264 -59.15 -97.81 112.06
N LEU A 265 -59.12 -96.54 111.65
CA LEU A 265 -60.15 -95.56 112.01
C LEU A 265 -61.55 -95.99 111.57
N GLN A 266 -61.69 -96.55 110.36
CA GLN A 266 -62.98 -97.02 109.83
C GLN A 266 -63.61 -98.14 110.67
N LYS A 267 -62.82 -99.02 111.31
CA LYS A 267 -63.35 -100.05 112.22
C LYS A 267 -63.95 -99.45 113.49
N ASP A 268 -63.28 -98.44 114.05
CA ASP A 268 -63.80 -97.66 115.18
C ASP A 268 -65.03 -96.82 114.79
N GLU A 269 -65.10 -96.31 113.55
CA GLU A 269 -66.27 -95.63 113.04
C GLU A 269 -67.46 -96.56 112.74
N GLU A 270 -67.25 -97.78 112.25
CA GLU A 270 -68.34 -98.76 112.10
C GLU A 270 -68.98 -99.13 113.45
N ALA A 271 -68.17 -99.24 114.51
CA ALA A 271 -68.67 -99.45 115.87
C ALA A 271 -69.53 -98.26 116.33
N ARG A 272 -69.12 -97.02 116.06
CA ARG A 272 -69.90 -95.79 116.35
C ARG A 272 -71.14 -95.65 115.48
N LEU A 273 -71.09 -96.07 114.21
CA LEU A 273 -72.19 -95.94 113.25
C LEU A 273 -73.35 -96.90 113.52
N LYS A 274 -73.10 -98.09 114.10
CA LYS A 274 -74.17 -98.96 114.60
C LYS A 274 -75.05 -98.22 115.63
N ALA A 275 -74.43 -97.68 116.68
CA ALA A 275 -75.13 -96.88 117.71
C ALA A 275 -75.80 -95.61 117.15
N LYS A 276 -75.35 -95.08 116.01
CA LYS A 276 -75.93 -93.88 115.39
C LYS A 276 -77.09 -94.17 114.43
N ARG A 277 -77.19 -95.37 113.85
CA ARG A 277 -78.32 -95.78 112.98
C ARG A 277 -79.63 -95.92 113.78
N GLU A 278 -79.56 -96.50 114.98
CA GLU A 278 -80.66 -96.63 115.94
C GLU A 278 -81.27 -95.27 116.37
N MET A 279 -80.54 -94.18 116.14
CA MET A 279 -80.97 -92.80 116.39
C MET A 279 -81.57 -92.12 115.15
N GLN A 280 -81.02 -92.36 113.94
CA GLN A 280 -81.40 -91.63 112.72
C GLN A 280 -82.70 -92.08 112.06
N GLU A 281 -83.15 -93.31 112.29
CA GLU A 281 -84.40 -93.83 111.69
C GLU A 281 -85.62 -92.99 112.10
N LYS A 282 -85.57 -92.38 113.28
CA LYS A 282 -86.58 -91.51 113.91
C LYS A 282 -86.72 -90.10 113.29
N MET A 283 -85.89 -89.73 112.30
CA MET A 283 -85.78 -88.36 111.77
C MET A 283 -86.13 -88.19 110.28
N ARG A 284 -86.34 -89.28 109.53
CA ARG A 284 -86.33 -89.22 108.04
C ARG A 284 -87.69 -88.92 107.39
N GLU A 285 -88.77 -88.86 108.17
CA GLU A 285 -90.14 -88.79 107.61
C GLU A 285 -90.59 -87.37 107.20
N GLU A 286 -89.90 -86.31 107.62
CA GLU A 286 -90.46 -84.94 107.62
C GLU A 286 -90.26 -84.13 106.32
N PHE A 287 -89.17 -84.34 105.57
CA PHE A 287 -88.58 -83.27 104.71
C PHE A 287 -89.08 -83.14 103.26
N LYS A 288 -89.95 -84.04 102.77
CA LYS A 288 -89.96 -84.43 101.33
C LYS A 288 -90.78 -83.54 100.33
N LYS A 289 -91.05 -82.26 100.61
CA LYS A 289 -92.25 -81.55 100.07
C LYS A 289 -92.08 -80.27 99.18
N ALA A 290 -90.89 -79.83 98.74
CA ALA A 290 -90.67 -78.37 98.52
C ALA A 290 -89.96 -77.79 97.24
N ASN A 291 -89.79 -78.44 96.08
CA ASN A 291 -88.80 -77.96 95.06
C ASN A 291 -89.15 -78.17 93.54
N THR A 292 -89.84 -77.24 92.85
CA THR A 292 -90.35 -77.49 91.45
C THR A 292 -90.66 -76.29 90.49
N GLU A 293 -89.83 -75.24 90.27
CA GLU A 293 -90.31 -73.99 89.57
C GLU A 293 -89.58 -73.34 88.34
N ALA A 294 -88.34 -72.85 88.48
CA ALA A 294 -88.00 -71.47 88.05
C ALA A 294 -87.53 -71.19 86.58
N GLU A 295 -87.83 -72.03 85.59
CA GLU A 295 -87.03 -72.17 84.35
C GLU A 295 -87.50 -71.37 83.09
N ARG A 296 -87.50 -70.01 83.08
CA ARG A 296 -88.38 -69.25 82.13
C ARG A 296 -87.86 -68.01 81.35
N TYR A 297 -86.57 -67.87 80.99
CA TYR A 297 -86.07 -66.73 80.15
C TYR A 297 -84.81 -67.06 79.31
N ARG A 298 -84.64 -66.52 78.06
CA ARG A 298 -83.29 -66.29 77.44
C ARG A 298 -83.09 -65.55 76.07
N ASN A 299 -84.05 -65.36 75.15
CA ASN A 299 -83.70 -65.18 73.71
C ASN A 299 -84.05 -63.80 73.07
N LEU A 300 -83.05 -62.95 72.70
CA LEU A 300 -83.12 -61.84 71.68
C LEU A 300 -81.76 -61.09 71.53
N LYS A 301 -81.09 -61.03 70.34
CA LYS A 301 -79.88 -60.15 70.14
C LYS A 301 -79.21 -59.93 68.72
N SER A 302 -79.89 -59.91 67.56
CA SER A 302 -79.25 -60.41 66.29
C SER A 302 -79.09 -59.59 64.96
N GLU A 303 -79.31 -58.27 64.81
CA GLU A 303 -79.61 -57.65 63.47
C GLU A 303 -78.63 -56.63 62.78
N GLU A 304 -77.63 -56.01 63.42
CA GLU A 304 -77.19 -54.63 63.03
C GLU A 304 -76.10 -54.35 61.93
N GLN A 305 -75.49 -55.32 61.22
CA GLN A 305 -74.15 -55.10 60.59
C GLN A 305 -73.98 -55.12 59.03
N ARG A 306 -74.79 -54.43 58.19
CA ARG A 306 -74.81 -54.72 56.70
C ARG A 306 -74.57 -53.63 55.62
N ILE A 307 -74.16 -52.38 55.89
CA ILE A 307 -74.42 -51.24 54.94
C ILE A 307 -73.21 -50.37 54.43
N ALA A 308 -71.96 -50.56 54.86
CA ALA A 308 -70.93 -49.49 54.73
C ALA A 308 -70.26 -49.25 53.33
N ASP A 309 -69.97 -50.28 52.52
CA ASP A 309 -68.77 -50.27 51.65
C ASP A 309 -68.96 -49.97 50.13
N LEU A 310 -69.68 -48.91 49.74
CA LEU A 310 -69.93 -48.59 48.31
C LEU A 310 -69.81 -47.10 47.94
N ARG A 311 -68.59 -46.54 47.83
CA ARG A 311 -68.43 -45.09 47.47
C ARG A 311 -67.14 -44.58 46.78
N VAL A 312 -66.25 -45.42 46.27
CA VAL A 312 -64.85 -44.99 45.96
C VAL A 312 -64.48 -44.85 44.46
N GLN A 313 -65.29 -45.32 43.50
CA GLN A 313 -64.80 -45.63 42.13
C GLN A 313 -64.89 -44.55 41.02
N GLU A 314 -65.59 -43.41 41.21
CA GLU A 314 -66.03 -42.59 40.06
C GLU A 314 -65.10 -41.45 39.61
N PHE A 315 -64.05 -41.10 40.38
CA PHE A 315 -63.36 -39.80 40.21
C PHE A 315 -62.31 -39.74 39.07
N MET A 316 -61.79 -40.88 38.59
CA MET A 316 -60.61 -40.91 37.70
C MET A 316 -60.94 -40.78 36.18
N ARG A 317 -62.20 -40.60 35.80
CA ARG A 317 -62.66 -40.71 34.40
C ARG A 317 -62.78 -39.39 33.62
N GLN A 318 -62.16 -38.30 34.07
CA GLN A 318 -62.35 -36.97 33.46
C GLN A 318 -61.06 -36.23 33.06
N LYS A 319 -60.78 -36.29 31.75
CA LYS A 319 -60.61 -35.09 30.92
C LYS A 319 -59.32 -34.25 31.19
N ALA A 320 -58.11 -34.68 30.87
CA ALA A 320 -57.65 -35.60 29.80
C ALA A 320 -58.05 -35.22 28.35
N GLU A 321 -58.67 -34.05 28.14
CA GLU A 321 -59.32 -33.66 26.87
C GLU A 321 -59.22 -32.13 26.64
N ARG A 322 -58.12 -31.50 27.10
CA ARG A 322 -57.98 -30.03 27.15
C ARG A 322 -56.71 -29.47 26.48
N GLU A 323 -55.74 -30.30 26.10
CA GLU A 323 -54.41 -29.82 25.67
C GLU A 323 -54.14 -30.00 24.17
N GLU A 324 -54.91 -30.82 23.43
CA GLU A 324 -54.63 -31.09 22.00
C GLU A 324 -55.07 -29.96 21.03
N ALA A 325 -55.74 -28.92 21.53
CA ALA A 325 -56.43 -27.92 20.71
C ALA A 325 -55.58 -26.71 20.28
N LEU A 326 -54.42 -26.45 20.89
CA LEU A 326 -53.69 -25.18 20.76
C LEU A 326 -52.49 -25.19 19.78
N GLU A 327 -52.04 -26.36 19.30
CA GLU A 327 -50.81 -26.49 18.49
C GLU A 327 -50.97 -26.22 16.98
N LYS A 328 -52.20 -26.11 16.46
CA LYS A 328 -52.45 -26.21 15.00
C LYS A 328 -52.59 -24.87 14.24
N GLU A 329 -52.52 -23.71 14.90
CA GLU A 329 -52.89 -22.42 14.28
C GLU A 329 -51.71 -21.54 13.79
N LYS A 330 -50.45 -21.87 14.09
CA LYS A 330 -49.28 -20.99 13.82
C LYS A 330 -48.45 -21.32 12.57
N VAL A 331 -48.97 -22.18 11.68
CA VAL A 331 -48.28 -22.59 10.44
C VAL A 331 -48.69 -21.75 9.20
N LEU A 332 -49.84 -21.06 9.25
CA LEU A 332 -50.47 -20.41 8.08
C LEU A 332 -50.03 -18.95 7.82
N MET A 333 -48.79 -18.58 8.11
CA MET A 333 -48.33 -17.19 8.00
C MET A 333 -46.87 -17.06 7.51
N LYS A 334 -46.57 -17.56 6.29
CA LYS A 334 -45.24 -17.36 5.69
C LYS A 334 -45.09 -17.36 4.16
N GLU A 335 -45.87 -18.11 3.39
CA GLU A 335 -45.59 -18.32 1.94
C GLU A 335 -46.83 -18.11 1.06
N ALA A 336 -46.96 -16.93 0.43
CA ALA A 336 -48.07 -16.67 -0.51
C ALA A 336 -47.88 -15.51 -1.53
N LYS A 337 -47.12 -14.44 -1.21
CA LYS A 337 -47.17 -13.18 -2.01
C LYS A 337 -45.81 -12.46 -2.18
N GLU A 338 -44.90 -13.07 -2.94
CA GLU A 338 -43.92 -12.31 -3.72
C GLU A 338 -44.30 -12.35 -5.21
N LYS A 339 -44.30 -11.16 -5.85
CA LYS A 339 -44.06 -10.91 -7.29
C LYS A 339 -44.82 -11.75 -8.33
N GLU A 340 -45.89 -11.19 -8.93
CA GLU A 340 -46.20 -11.39 -10.37
C GLU A 340 -47.16 -10.31 -10.96
N ILE A 341 -46.73 -9.05 -11.06
CA ILE A 341 -47.34 -8.06 -12.00
C ILE A 341 -46.23 -7.24 -12.67
N ALA A 342 -45.52 -7.87 -13.61
CA ALA A 342 -44.50 -7.23 -14.45
C ALA A 342 -45.00 -7.05 -15.91
N ARG A 343 -46.26 -6.61 -16.12
CA ARG A 343 -46.95 -6.87 -17.40
C ARG A 343 -47.85 -5.80 -18.05
N LEU A 344 -47.58 -4.50 -17.85
CA LEU A 344 -47.89 -3.45 -18.84
C LEU A 344 -46.68 -2.52 -18.92
N ARG A 345 -45.78 -2.66 -19.92
CA ARG A 345 -45.93 -2.26 -21.33
C ARG A 345 -46.29 -0.78 -21.47
N ALA A 346 -45.35 0.11 -21.78
CA ALA A 346 -44.62 0.27 -23.05
C ALA A 346 -45.50 0.84 -24.18
N MET A 347 -45.50 2.17 -24.30
CA MET A 347 -46.16 2.90 -25.39
C MET A 347 -45.54 4.30 -25.56
N GLN A 348 -44.55 4.45 -26.45
CA GLN A 348 -44.34 5.56 -27.42
C GLN A 348 -42.87 5.68 -27.88
N GLU A 349 -42.64 5.62 -29.20
CA GLU A 349 -41.42 6.11 -29.87
C GLU A 349 -41.72 6.45 -31.36
N LYS A 350 -41.07 7.51 -31.89
CA LYS A 350 -40.79 7.87 -33.31
C LYS A 350 -41.89 8.20 -34.35
N ASN A 351 -41.77 9.41 -34.93
CA ASN A 351 -41.59 9.81 -36.36
C ASN A 351 -41.31 11.35 -36.37
N GLN A 352 -40.47 12.01 -37.19
CA GLN A 352 -40.17 12.06 -38.64
C GLN A 352 -41.28 12.70 -39.53
N ASP A 353 -41.04 13.57 -40.53
CA ASP A 353 -39.99 14.62 -40.80
C ASP A 353 -40.43 15.52 -42.01
N LEU A 354 -39.70 16.62 -42.30
CA LEU A 354 -39.43 17.25 -43.62
C LEU A 354 -40.51 18.05 -44.41
N GLN A 355 -40.25 19.36 -44.68
CA GLN A 355 -40.57 20.06 -45.96
C GLN A 355 -39.79 21.41 -46.11
N ALA A 356 -39.72 22.02 -47.32
CA ALA A 356 -38.84 23.17 -47.63
C ALA A 356 -39.32 24.11 -48.78
N ALA A 357 -38.63 25.25 -48.91
CA ALA A 357 -38.53 26.22 -50.03
C ALA A 357 -39.65 27.27 -50.28
N LEU A 358 -39.25 28.51 -50.63
CA LEU A 358 -39.95 29.45 -51.54
C LEU A 358 -39.09 30.70 -51.93
N ASP A 359 -39.40 31.23 -53.12
CA ASP A 359 -39.15 32.56 -53.75
C ASP A 359 -37.76 33.06 -54.27
N GLU A 360 -37.73 33.31 -55.60
CA GLU A 360 -36.70 34.03 -56.40
C GLU A 360 -37.29 34.48 -57.77
N MET A 361 -37.23 35.79 -58.16
CA MET A 361 -37.23 36.40 -59.53
C MET A 361 -37.99 37.75 -59.73
N ASN A 362 -37.42 38.72 -60.49
CA ASN A 362 -38.12 39.72 -61.39
C ASN A 362 -37.16 40.66 -62.21
N ALA A 363 -37.65 41.43 -63.22
CA ALA A 363 -36.89 41.89 -64.43
C ALA A 363 -37.11 43.37 -64.97
N MET A 364 -36.50 43.78 -66.14
CA MET A 364 -36.30 45.20 -66.65
C MET A 364 -36.06 45.42 -68.20
N ARG A 365 -36.41 46.60 -68.86
CA ARG A 365 -35.79 47.30 -70.10
C ARG A 365 -36.64 48.37 -70.90
N SER A 366 -36.02 49.36 -71.66
CA SER A 366 -36.36 49.92 -73.05
C SER A 366 -35.79 51.36 -73.47
N GLN A 367 -35.59 51.73 -74.78
CA GLN A 367 -34.96 52.97 -75.43
C GLN A 367 -35.22 53.08 -77.01
N GLU A 368 -34.88 54.05 -77.93
CA GLU A 368 -34.49 55.52 -78.07
C GLU A 368 -34.30 55.98 -79.61
N GLU A 369 -34.15 57.28 -80.06
CA GLU A 369 -34.18 57.73 -81.53
C GLU A 369 -33.66 59.20 -81.95
N LYS A 370 -33.27 59.48 -83.25
CA LYS A 370 -33.32 60.76 -84.14
C LYS A 370 -32.06 61.48 -84.76
N GLU A 371 -32.21 62.29 -85.86
CA GLU A 371 -31.15 62.82 -86.82
C GLU A 371 -31.56 64.01 -87.81
N ARG A 372 -30.60 64.78 -88.46
CA ARG A 372 -30.56 65.44 -89.87
C ARG A 372 -30.38 66.99 -90.18
N GLU A 373 -29.94 67.28 -91.44
CA GLU A 373 -29.92 68.51 -92.34
C GLU A 373 -28.72 69.53 -92.45
N TRP A 374 -28.40 70.05 -93.68
CA TRP A 374 -27.41 71.14 -94.05
C TRP A 374 -27.37 71.55 -95.58
N ARG A 375 -27.04 72.82 -95.99
CA ARG A 375 -26.69 73.16 -97.43
C ARG A 375 -25.82 74.42 -97.88
N GLU A 376 -26.28 75.25 -98.86
CA GLU A 376 -25.57 75.83 -100.06
C GLU A 376 -25.05 77.32 -100.05
N GLN A 377 -23.85 77.66 -100.62
CA GLN A 377 -23.23 79.03 -100.61
C GLN A 377 -22.08 79.35 -101.67
N GLU A 378 -22.16 78.99 -102.96
CA GLU A 378 -20.93 78.72 -103.76
C GLU A 378 -20.01 79.84 -104.35
N LYS A 379 -20.45 80.60 -105.37
CA LYS A 379 -19.56 80.93 -106.52
C LYS A 379 -18.54 82.07 -106.35
N GLN A 380 -18.91 83.25 -105.83
CA GLN A 380 -17.94 84.37 -105.68
C GLN A 380 -16.84 84.08 -104.66
N ALA A 381 -17.03 83.07 -103.81
CA ALA A 381 -15.95 82.58 -102.97
C ALA A 381 -14.75 82.09 -103.80
N ALA A 382 -14.93 81.62 -105.05
CA ALA A 382 -13.89 80.93 -105.84
C ALA A 382 -12.58 81.71 -106.08
N LEU A 383 -12.62 83.01 -106.38
CA LEU A 383 -11.40 83.77 -106.70
C LEU A 383 -10.67 84.30 -105.45
N LYS A 384 -11.42 84.67 -104.40
CA LYS A 384 -10.85 84.91 -103.07
C LYS A 384 -10.29 83.60 -102.48
N LYS A 385 -11.02 82.48 -102.63
CA LYS A 385 -10.52 81.13 -102.37
C LYS A 385 -9.20 80.94 -103.09
N GLN A 386 -9.05 81.18 -104.41
CA GLN A 386 -7.78 80.86 -105.10
C GLN A 386 -6.55 81.59 -104.55
N LYS A 387 -6.61 82.89 -104.25
CA LYS A 387 -5.48 83.60 -103.61
C LYS A 387 -5.28 83.18 -102.15
N MET A 388 -6.36 83.09 -101.37
CA MET A 388 -6.29 82.52 -100.02
C MET A 388 -5.77 81.08 -100.04
N VAL A 389 -5.98 80.29 -101.09
CA VAL A 389 -5.58 78.89 -101.22
C VAL A 389 -4.07 78.76 -101.43
N ILE A 390 -3.41 79.67 -102.16
CA ILE A 390 -1.95 79.66 -102.26
C ILE A 390 -1.34 80.03 -100.90
N GLU A 391 -1.83 81.08 -100.26
CA GLU A 391 -1.36 81.53 -98.95
C GLU A 391 -1.68 80.51 -97.85
N LEU A 392 -2.86 79.86 -97.90
CA LEU A 392 -3.19 78.69 -97.09
C LEU A 392 -2.31 77.50 -97.45
N HIS A 393 -1.91 77.25 -98.70
CA HIS A 393 -1.03 76.12 -99.02
C HIS A 393 0.34 76.30 -98.39
N GLU A 394 0.91 77.50 -98.41
CA GLU A 394 2.17 77.80 -97.72
C GLU A 394 2.03 77.77 -96.18
N ALA A 395 0.99 78.40 -95.64
CA ALA A 395 0.70 78.39 -94.20
C ALA A 395 0.39 76.97 -93.69
N ARG A 396 -0.34 76.16 -94.47
CA ARG A 396 -0.68 74.76 -94.18
C ARG A 396 0.51 73.82 -94.40
N ALA A 397 1.43 74.12 -95.31
CA ALA A 397 2.69 73.38 -95.42
C ALA A 397 3.53 73.57 -94.15
N LYS A 398 3.71 74.82 -93.70
CA LYS A 398 4.36 75.15 -92.42
C LYS A 398 3.63 74.52 -91.23
N GLN A 399 2.30 74.63 -91.18
CA GLN A 399 1.47 73.99 -90.14
C GLN A 399 1.61 72.45 -90.15
N ILE A 400 1.68 71.80 -91.32
CA ILE A 400 1.90 70.36 -91.44
C ILE A 400 3.31 69.99 -90.94
N GLU A 401 4.31 70.82 -91.21
CA GLU A 401 5.68 70.62 -90.72
C GLU A 401 5.78 70.83 -89.20
N ASP A 402 5.14 71.86 -88.65
CA ASP A 402 5.03 72.07 -87.19
C ASP A 402 4.21 70.96 -86.50
N ILE A 403 3.14 70.47 -87.14
CA ILE A 403 2.38 69.29 -86.67
C ILE A 403 3.26 68.05 -86.69
N ARG A 404 4.04 67.80 -87.75
CA ARG A 404 4.99 66.67 -87.81
C ARG A 404 6.08 66.79 -86.73
N ASN A 405 6.63 67.99 -86.53
CA ASN A 405 7.67 68.25 -85.53
C ASN A 405 7.12 68.12 -84.09
N THR A 406 5.89 68.53 -83.84
CA THR A 406 5.24 68.36 -82.53
C THR A 406 4.79 66.91 -82.29
N GLN A 407 4.29 66.20 -83.32
CA GLN A 407 3.99 64.77 -83.27
C GLN A 407 5.26 63.94 -83.02
N ALA A 408 6.37 64.21 -83.72
CA ALA A 408 7.64 63.53 -83.48
C ALA A 408 8.17 63.77 -82.06
N ARG A 409 8.01 65.00 -81.53
CA ARG A 409 8.34 65.33 -80.13
C ARG A 409 7.40 64.69 -79.11
N ALA A 410 6.15 64.45 -79.45
CA ALA A 410 5.19 63.71 -78.62
C ALA A 410 5.58 62.22 -78.60
N LEU A 411 5.68 61.58 -79.77
CA LEU A 411 6.09 60.17 -79.91
C LEU A 411 7.42 59.86 -79.21
N ALA A 412 8.40 60.77 -79.26
CA ALA A 412 9.67 60.61 -78.54
C ALA A 412 9.49 60.59 -77.01
N ARG A 413 8.59 61.42 -76.46
CA ARG A 413 8.24 61.39 -75.02
C ARG A 413 7.43 60.15 -74.67
N ASP A 414 6.45 59.81 -75.50
CA ASP A 414 5.61 58.62 -75.30
C ASP A 414 6.46 57.34 -75.32
N GLU A 415 7.45 57.26 -76.22
CA GLU A 415 8.46 56.20 -76.22
C GLU A 415 9.34 56.20 -74.96
N GLU A 416 9.80 57.36 -74.49
CA GLU A 416 10.58 57.46 -73.25
C GLU A 416 9.76 57.04 -72.02
N ASP A 417 8.52 57.50 -71.92
CA ASP A 417 7.64 57.24 -70.78
C ASP A 417 7.13 55.80 -70.81
N PHE A 418 6.86 55.23 -72.00
CA PHE A 418 6.67 53.78 -72.16
C PHE A 418 7.90 52.99 -71.70
N LYS A 419 9.13 53.41 -72.07
CA LYS A 419 10.38 52.76 -71.62
C LYS A 419 10.59 52.91 -70.10
N LYS A 420 10.13 54.01 -69.48
CA LYS A 420 10.15 54.19 -68.01
C LYS A 420 9.13 53.26 -67.33
N VAL A 421 7.89 53.23 -67.80
CA VAL A 421 6.82 52.36 -67.29
C VAL A 421 7.17 50.87 -67.45
N ALA A 422 7.68 50.46 -68.61
CA ALA A 422 8.10 49.08 -68.86
C ALA A 422 9.22 48.62 -67.92
N LYS A 423 10.21 49.49 -67.61
CA LYS A 423 11.24 49.20 -66.59
C LYS A 423 10.64 49.02 -65.21
N VAL A 424 9.75 49.92 -64.78
CA VAL A 424 9.10 49.85 -63.46
C VAL A 424 8.22 48.59 -63.35
N GLN A 425 7.47 48.24 -64.40
CA GLN A 425 6.68 47.00 -64.45
C GLN A 425 7.58 45.75 -64.41
N HIS A 426 8.71 45.75 -65.13
CA HIS A 426 9.66 44.63 -65.10
C HIS A 426 10.29 44.46 -63.71
N GLU A 427 10.69 45.55 -63.05
CA GLU A 427 11.14 45.52 -61.65
C GLU A 427 10.06 45.04 -60.68
N LEU A 428 8.79 45.47 -60.85
CA LEU A 428 7.68 44.98 -60.04
C LEU A 428 7.50 43.47 -60.20
N HIS A 429 7.51 43.00 -61.44
CA HIS A 429 7.38 41.59 -61.78
C HIS A 429 8.51 40.74 -61.18
N GLN A 430 9.77 41.19 -61.28
CA GLN A 430 10.90 40.53 -60.59
C GLN A 430 10.70 40.49 -59.07
N LYS A 431 10.30 41.62 -58.45
CA LYS A 431 10.05 41.72 -57.01
C LYS A 431 8.88 40.83 -56.56
N ASP A 432 7.87 40.62 -57.40
CA ASP A 432 6.75 39.72 -57.11
C ASP A 432 7.10 38.24 -57.33
N LEU A 433 7.91 37.90 -58.35
CA LEU A 433 8.50 36.57 -58.49
C LEU A 433 9.36 36.20 -57.28
N GLU A 434 10.17 37.14 -56.77
CA GLU A 434 10.93 36.96 -55.53
C GLU A 434 10.04 36.71 -54.31
N LYS A 435 8.96 37.50 -54.14
CA LYS A 435 7.98 37.29 -53.05
C LYS A 435 7.31 35.91 -53.15
N LEU A 436 6.99 35.46 -54.37
CA LEU A 436 6.41 34.14 -54.61
C LEU A 436 7.40 33.00 -54.35
N ALA A 437 8.69 33.19 -54.66
CA ALA A 437 9.75 32.25 -54.30
C ALA A 437 9.91 32.15 -52.77
N LYS A 438 10.08 33.29 -52.10
CA LYS A 438 10.22 33.37 -50.63
C LYS A 438 9.03 32.72 -49.91
N LYS A 439 7.79 33.01 -50.35
CA LYS A 439 6.58 32.34 -49.82
C LYS A 439 6.55 30.83 -50.07
N LYS A 440 7.02 30.34 -51.23
CA LYS A 440 7.13 28.89 -51.49
C LYS A 440 8.16 28.23 -50.56
N ASP A 441 9.29 28.88 -50.32
CA ASP A 441 10.33 28.39 -49.41
C ASP A 441 9.86 28.42 -47.95
N GLU A 442 9.17 29.47 -47.51
CA GLU A 442 8.51 29.56 -46.19
C GLU A 442 7.49 28.42 -46.00
N ILE A 443 6.61 28.18 -46.99
CA ILE A 443 5.65 27.08 -46.96
C ILE A 443 6.35 25.71 -46.95
N ALA A 444 7.45 25.55 -47.69
CA ALA A 444 8.23 24.32 -47.72
C ALA A 444 8.97 24.06 -46.39
N GLN A 445 9.48 25.10 -45.74
CA GLN A 445 10.08 25.03 -44.40
C GLN A 445 9.01 24.71 -43.34
N HIS A 446 7.88 25.41 -43.35
CA HIS A 446 6.75 25.14 -42.45
C HIS A 446 6.21 23.71 -42.62
N ARG A 447 6.10 23.21 -43.86
CA ARG A 447 5.72 21.81 -44.14
C ARG A 447 6.74 20.81 -43.57
N LYS A 448 8.04 21.07 -43.72
CA LYS A 448 9.11 20.22 -43.14
C LYS A 448 9.02 20.21 -41.61
N GLU A 449 8.75 21.36 -40.99
CA GLU A 449 8.62 21.49 -39.54
C GLU A 449 7.37 20.79 -39.01
N LEU A 450 6.21 20.93 -39.66
CA LEU A 450 5.01 20.15 -39.32
C LEU A 450 5.27 18.64 -39.43
N LEU A 451 5.93 18.19 -40.50
CA LEU A 451 6.31 16.78 -40.65
C LEU A 451 7.32 16.32 -39.59
N ARG A 452 8.22 17.19 -39.11
CA ARG A 452 9.10 16.92 -37.98
C ARG A 452 8.29 16.74 -36.69
N GLN A 453 7.41 17.68 -36.37
CA GLN A 453 6.56 17.65 -35.17
C GLN A 453 5.60 16.46 -35.14
N ILE A 454 5.03 16.05 -36.29
CA ILE A 454 4.20 14.84 -36.40
C ILE A 454 5.04 13.58 -36.13
N ASN A 455 6.23 13.47 -36.73
CA ASN A 455 7.14 12.34 -36.47
C ASN A 455 7.70 12.32 -35.05
N GLU A 456 7.84 13.47 -34.40
CA GLU A 456 8.29 13.62 -33.02
C GLU A 456 7.18 13.16 -32.07
N LYS A 457 5.95 13.67 -32.24
CA LYS A 457 4.78 13.23 -31.45
C LYS A 457 4.40 11.77 -31.64
N GLU A 458 4.54 11.19 -32.83
CA GLU A 458 4.25 9.76 -33.01
C GLU A 458 5.34 8.89 -32.35
N ARG A 459 6.61 9.35 -32.28
CA ARG A 459 7.63 8.69 -31.46
C ARG A 459 7.33 8.80 -29.97
N GLU A 460 6.96 9.98 -29.47
CA GLU A 460 6.51 10.14 -28.07
C GLU A 460 5.35 9.20 -27.75
N ARG A 461 4.37 9.09 -28.67
CA ARG A 461 3.20 8.20 -28.55
C ARG A 461 3.58 6.71 -28.59
N ILE A 462 4.54 6.30 -29.41
CA ILE A 462 5.05 4.93 -29.49
C ILE A 462 5.87 4.61 -28.24
N ASN A 463 6.79 5.48 -27.83
CA ASN A 463 7.60 5.32 -26.61
C ASN A 463 6.70 5.21 -25.38
N TRP A 464 5.70 6.08 -25.22
CA TRP A 464 4.75 6.00 -24.10
C TRP A 464 3.94 4.69 -24.09
N GLN A 465 3.60 4.14 -25.26
CA GLN A 465 2.97 2.82 -25.35
C GLN A 465 3.95 1.68 -25.00
N GLN A 466 5.22 1.81 -25.37
CA GLN A 466 6.28 0.86 -25.00
C GLN A 466 6.55 0.91 -23.49
N GLU A 467 6.82 2.08 -22.91
CA GLU A 467 6.99 2.33 -21.48
C GLU A 467 5.81 1.74 -20.69
N ARG A 468 4.56 2.07 -21.05
CA ARG A 468 3.36 1.51 -20.41
C ARG A 468 3.26 -0.02 -20.54
N PHE A 469 3.71 -0.60 -21.66
CA PHE A 469 3.71 -2.06 -21.84
C PHE A 469 4.84 -2.74 -21.05
N GLU A 470 5.99 -2.10 -20.95
CA GLU A 470 7.15 -2.54 -20.19
C GLU A 470 6.91 -2.43 -18.68
N ASP A 471 6.30 -1.34 -18.19
CA ASP A 471 5.75 -1.23 -16.83
C ASP A 471 4.75 -2.35 -16.56
N GLY A 472 3.78 -2.54 -17.46
CA GLY A 472 2.80 -3.63 -17.36
C GLY A 472 3.44 -5.03 -17.41
N LYS A 473 4.63 -5.19 -17.98
CA LYS A 473 5.42 -6.43 -17.97
C LYS A 473 6.22 -6.55 -16.68
N ALA A 474 6.83 -5.46 -16.20
CA ALA A 474 7.60 -5.39 -14.98
C ALA A 474 6.72 -5.68 -13.75
N GLN A 475 5.54 -5.06 -13.65
CA GLN A 475 4.55 -5.32 -12.60
C GLN A 475 4.10 -6.80 -12.58
N ARG A 476 3.89 -7.42 -13.76
CA ARG A 476 3.55 -8.85 -13.84
C ARG A 476 4.73 -9.75 -13.44
N MET A 477 5.96 -9.39 -13.80
CA MET A 477 7.16 -10.09 -13.34
C MET A 477 7.36 -9.95 -11.83
N GLU A 478 7.18 -8.75 -11.27
CA GLU A 478 7.26 -8.48 -9.84
C GLU A 478 6.20 -9.26 -9.06
N PHE A 479 4.96 -9.30 -9.55
CA PHE A 479 3.88 -10.11 -8.97
C PHE A 479 4.23 -11.60 -8.96
N VAL A 480 4.71 -12.15 -10.08
CA VAL A 480 5.13 -13.56 -10.17
C VAL A 480 6.34 -13.87 -9.28
N LEU A 481 7.26 -12.92 -9.09
CA LEU A 481 8.40 -13.06 -8.16
C LEU A 481 7.95 -13.00 -6.69
N LYS A 482 7.00 -12.13 -6.34
CA LYS A 482 6.39 -12.07 -5.00
C LYS A 482 5.64 -13.35 -4.68
N ASP A 483 4.80 -13.83 -5.59
CA ASP A 483 4.04 -15.08 -5.41
C ASP A 483 4.98 -16.29 -5.21
N LYS A 484 6.01 -16.44 -6.04
CA LYS A 484 7.03 -17.48 -5.84
C LYS A 484 7.77 -17.34 -4.50
N SER A 485 8.15 -16.11 -4.12
CA SER A 485 8.79 -15.86 -2.82
C SER A 485 7.89 -16.19 -1.63
N VAL A 486 6.56 -16.06 -1.76
CA VAL A 486 5.59 -16.47 -0.75
C VAL A 486 5.42 -17.99 -0.73
N GLU A 487 5.25 -18.64 -1.90
CA GLU A 487 5.18 -20.09 -2.00
C GLU A 487 6.43 -20.78 -1.43
N ASP A 488 7.62 -20.31 -1.78
CA ASP A 488 8.89 -20.91 -1.33
C ASP A 488 9.15 -20.64 0.16
N TYR A 489 8.72 -19.48 0.68
CA TYR A 489 8.72 -19.22 2.12
C TYR A 489 7.74 -20.15 2.87
N LEU A 490 6.55 -20.41 2.32
CA LEU A 490 5.59 -21.36 2.88
C LEU A 490 6.13 -22.80 2.88
N LYS A 491 6.78 -23.23 1.80
CA LYS A 491 7.48 -24.53 1.70
C LYS A 491 8.55 -24.64 2.79
N GLN A 492 9.43 -23.64 2.94
CA GLN A 492 10.44 -23.60 4.02
C GLN A 492 9.82 -23.61 5.43
N LYS A 493 8.63 -23.01 5.62
CA LYS A 493 7.95 -23.00 6.93
C LYS A 493 7.34 -24.35 7.28
N ILE A 494 6.91 -25.13 6.27
CA ILE A 494 6.47 -26.52 6.41
C ILE A 494 7.66 -27.46 6.62
N GLU A 495 8.77 -27.25 5.91
CA GLU A 495 10.02 -27.98 6.09
C GLU A 495 10.56 -27.85 7.52
N LYS A 496 10.55 -26.63 8.09
CA LYS A 496 10.86 -26.39 9.52
C LYS A 496 9.93 -27.11 10.49
N LEU A 497 8.70 -27.44 10.12
CA LEU A 497 7.82 -28.28 10.97
C LEU A 497 8.21 -29.76 10.90
N LYS A 498 8.76 -30.21 9.77
CA LYS A 498 9.36 -31.55 9.62
C LYS A 498 10.65 -31.65 10.43
N GLU A 499 11.53 -30.64 10.35
CA GLU A 499 12.75 -30.53 11.19
C GLU A 499 12.43 -30.54 12.70
N HIS A 500 11.30 -29.95 13.11
CA HIS A 500 10.85 -29.94 14.51
C HIS A 500 10.06 -31.19 14.94
N ASN A 501 10.13 -32.31 14.18
CA ASN A 501 9.50 -33.59 14.51
C ASN A 501 7.98 -33.51 14.77
N VAL A 502 7.26 -32.59 14.10
CA VAL A 502 5.79 -32.58 14.16
C VAL A 502 5.26 -33.81 13.40
N PRO A 503 4.32 -34.61 13.95
CA PRO A 503 3.88 -35.83 13.27
C PRO A 503 3.24 -35.57 11.90
N ASP A 504 3.70 -36.33 10.91
CA ASP A 504 3.34 -36.27 9.48
C ASP A 504 1.86 -36.02 9.17
N ASN A 505 0.95 -36.62 9.93
CA ASN A 505 -0.50 -36.49 9.74
C ASN A 505 -0.96 -35.02 9.91
N TYR A 506 -0.38 -34.29 10.87
CA TYR A 506 -0.65 -32.87 11.08
C TYR A 506 -0.02 -32.01 9.99
N ILE A 507 1.13 -32.41 9.46
CA ILE A 507 1.80 -31.67 8.37
C ILE A 507 1.03 -31.83 7.05
N LYS A 508 0.51 -33.03 6.76
CA LYS A 508 -0.36 -33.30 5.61
C LYS A 508 -1.70 -32.56 5.72
N ASP A 509 -2.26 -32.43 6.92
CA ASP A 509 -3.44 -31.57 7.17
C ASP A 509 -3.13 -30.09 6.85
N ILE A 510 -1.96 -29.58 7.21
CA ILE A 510 -1.52 -28.20 6.88
C ILE A 510 -1.30 -28.02 5.36
N GLU A 511 -0.54 -28.93 4.73
CA GLU A 511 -0.26 -28.92 3.27
C GLU A 511 -1.56 -28.97 2.44
N ARG A 512 -2.57 -29.71 2.92
CA ARG A 512 -3.90 -29.79 2.32
C ARG A 512 -4.73 -28.53 2.52
N GLN A 513 -4.76 -27.97 3.74
CA GLN A 513 -5.52 -26.74 4.02
C GLN A 513 -4.97 -25.53 3.23
N LEU A 514 -3.65 -25.45 3.10
CA LEU A 514 -2.97 -24.42 2.30
C LEU A 514 -3.03 -24.65 0.77
N LYS A 515 -3.64 -25.74 0.31
CA LYS A 515 -3.73 -26.14 -1.12
C LYS A 515 -2.37 -26.31 -1.82
N LEU A 516 -1.26 -26.29 -1.07
CA LEU A 516 0.11 -26.46 -1.57
C LEU A 516 0.34 -27.86 -2.17
N ALA A 517 -0.47 -28.85 -1.73
CA ALA A 517 -0.48 -30.20 -2.27
C ALA A 517 -1.36 -30.39 -3.52
N ALA A 518 -1.89 -29.33 -4.15
CA ALA A 518 -2.90 -29.42 -5.21
C ALA A 518 -2.74 -28.36 -6.33
N LYS A 519 -1.71 -28.54 -7.17
CA LYS A 519 -1.63 -27.99 -8.53
C LYS A 519 -0.78 -28.88 -9.42
#